data_AF-A0A6J0VK14-F1
#
_entry.id   AF-A0A6J0VK14-F1
#
_cell.length_a   1.000
_cell.length_b   1.000
_cell.length_c   1.000
_cell.angle_alpha   90.00
_cell.angle_beta   90.00
_cell.angle_gamma   90.00
#
_symmetry.space_group_name_H-M   'P 1'
#
loop_
_entity.id
_entity.type
_entity.pdbx_description
1 polymer ?
#
loop_
_entity_poly.entity_id
_entity_poly.type
_entity_poly.pdbx_seq_one_letter_code
_entity_poly.pdbx_strand_id
1 'polypeptide(L)'
;FSASEDDGSIHWQRPGKEDNQPDFAFYHPRAPSAEVEMTSYVLLARLTKQPAPAQEDLTKAAHTVQWLSKQQNPTGGFSSTQDTVVALQALALYGALTFSKDSTGTGVALASGENVLKQFQVDSTNRLLLQCQALPKVPGDYDIQVTGDGCAYSQTILRYNVQPHQDDAPFALDVHTVPETCTGPEAHQTFDLAINVSYTGKRPVSNMVIIDVKMLSGFIPVKPSVKTLERANKVKRTEVSTNHVLLYLEKVTNATQSFSFRVERDIPVEGLKPAVVKAYDYYETDEYAVMDYNAPCSSDEIKNGNA
;
A
#
# COMPACT_ATOMS: atom_id res chain seq x y z
N PHE A 1 -17.97 -16.73 -1.42
CA PHE A 1 -16.77 -16.59 -0.57
C PHE A 1 -16.64 -17.84 0.27
N SER A 2 -15.41 -18.22 0.66
CA SER A 2 -15.12 -19.39 1.50
C SER A 2 -14.35 -18.94 2.73
N ALA A 3 -14.56 -19.65 3.85
CA ALA A 3 -13.70 -19.52 5.02
C ALA A 3 -12.37 -20.22 4.76
N SER A 4 -11.28 -19.59 5.18
CA SER A 4 -9.92 -20.12 5.11
C SER A 4 -9.30 -20.06 6.52
N GLU A 5 -8.54 -21.09 6.86
CA GLU A 5 -7.83 -21.20 8.12
C GLU A 5 -6.33 -21.33 7.85
N ASP A 6 -5.56 -20.33 8.29
CA ASP A 6 -4.11 -20.28 8.11
C ASP A 6 -3.44 -19.87 9.43
N ASP A 7 -2.47 -20.65 9.89
CA ASP A 7 -1.67 -20.36 11.09
C ASP A 7 -2.55 -20.06 12.33
N GLY A 8 -3.60 -20.86 12.53
CA GLY A 8 -4.55 -20.70 13.63
C GLY A 8 -5.45 -19.46 13.53
N SER A 9 -5.44 -18.74 12.40
CA SER A 9 -6.26 -17.56 12.16
C SER A 9 -7.32 -17.84 11.09
N ILE A 10 -8.50 -17.20 11.20
CA ILE A 10 -9.66 -17.50 10.35
C ILE A 10 -10.07 -16.25 9.57
N HIS A 11 -10.20 -16.37 8.26
CA HIS A 11 -10.61 -15.26 7.39
C HIS A 11 -11.49 -15.73 6.23
N TRP A 12 -12.04 -14.78 5.46
CA TRP A 12 -12.87 -15.07 4.29
C TRP A 12 -12.24 -14.50 3.03
N GLN A 13 -12.31 -15.26 1.95
CA GLN A 13 -11.79 -14.84 0.65
C GLN A 13 -12.71 -15.20 -0.53
N ARG A 14 -12.51 -14.49 -1.64
CA ARG A 14 -13.20 -14.79 -2.91
C ARG A 14 -12.66 -16.10 -3.51
N PRO A 15 -13.52 -16.93 -4.13
CA PRO A 15 -13.09 -18.18 -4.76
C PRO A 15 -12.19 -17.92 -5.99
N GLY A 16 -11.24 -18.82 -6.24
CA GLY A 16 -10.35 -18.75 -7.40
C GLY A 16 -9.11 -17.87 -7.21
N LYS A 17 -8.79 -17.47 -5.97
CA LYS A 17 -7.49 -16.88 -5.65
C LYS A 17 -6.44 -17.98 -5.63
N GLU A 18 -5.65 -18.05 -6.69
CA GLU A 18 -4.37 -18.78 -6.66
C GLU A 18 -3.36 -17.92 -5.91
N ASP A 19 -2.59 -18.55 -5.05
CA ASP A 19 -1.50 -17.92 -4.29
C ASP A 19 -0.30 -17.70 -5.23
N ASN A 20 -0.50 -16.90 -6.27
CA ASN A 20 0.58 -16.43 -7.14
C ASN A 20 1.26 -15.27 -6.43
N GLN A 21 1.82 -15.55 -5.25
CA GLN A 21 2.62 -14.59 -4.51
C GLN A 21 3.94 -14.43 -5.26
N PRO A 22 4.35 -13.20 -5.58
CA PRO A 22 5.71 -12.99 -6.05
C PRO A 22 6.67 -13.44 -4.95
N ASP A 23 7.63 -14.29 -5.31
CA ASP A 23 8.64 -14.85 -4.41
C ASP A 23 9.69 -13.79 -4.04
N PHE A 24 9.25 -12.73 -3.38
CA PHE A 24 10.13 -11.80 -2.72
C PHE A 24 10.42 -12.32 -1.32
N ALA A 25 11.69 -12.66 -1.07
CA ALA A 25 12.13 -13.03 0.26
C ALA A 25 11.67 -11.97 1.28
N PHE A 26 10.97 -12.43 2.33
CA PHE A 26 10.46 -11.60 3.43
C PHE A 26 9.37 -10.58 3.04
N TYR A 27 8.75 -10.70 1.86
CA TYR A 27 7.52 -9.99 1.51
C TYR A 27 6.33 -10.90 1.77
N HIS A 28 5.34 -10.43 2.53
CA HIS A 28 4.05 -11.11 2.64
C HIS A 28 3.01 -10.08 2.18
N PRO A 29 2.36 -10.30 1.03
CA PRO A 29 1.36 -9.37 0.55
C PRO A 29 0.21 -9.29 1.56
N ARG A 30 -0.30 -8.08 1.77
CA ARG A 30 -1.53 -7.92 2.56
C ARG A 30 -2.69 -8.46 1.77
N ALA A 31 -3.72 -8.91 2.47
CA ALA A 31 -4.96 -9.27 1.83
C ALA A 31 -5.53 -8.06 1.06
N PRO A 32 -6.13 -8.28 -0.12
CA PRO A 32 -6.79 -7.21 -0.84
C PRO A 32 -7.96 -6.64 -0.05
N SER A 33 -8.41 -5.45 -0.43
CA SER A 33 -9.40 -4.68 0.35
C SER A 33 -10.69 -5.47 0.58
N ALA A 34 -11.15 -6.25 -0.39
CA ALA A 34 -12.41 -6.98 -0.30
C ALA A 34 -12.37 -8.10 0.76
N GLU A 35 -11.24 -8.80 0.87
CA GLU A 35 -11.02 -9.86 1.85
C GLU A 35 -11.00 -9.31 3.28
N VAL A 36 -10.36 -8.16 3.49
CA VAL A 36 -10.35 -7.44 4.78
C VAL A 36 -11.76 -6.96 5.13
N GLU A 37 -12.45 -6.31 4.20
CA GLU A 37 -13.80 -5.78 4.41
C GLU A 37 -14.79 -6.89 4.74
N MET A 38 -14.80 -7.96 3.95
CA MET A 38 -15.69 -9.11 4.14
C MET A 38 -15.43 -9.81 5.48
N THR A 39 -14.16 -10.06 5.81
CA THR A 39 -13.78 -10.68 7.10
C THR A 39 -14.22 -9.80 8.28
N SER A 40 -14.11 -8.48 8.13
CA SER A 40 -14.55 -7.51 9.14
C SER A 40 -16.07 -7.50 9.32
N TYR A 41 -16.85 -7.59 8.25
CA TYR A 41 -18.31 -7.73 8.34
C TYR A 41 -18.73 -9.03 9.01
N VAL A 42 -18.05 -10.15 8.71
CA VAL A 42 -18.32 -11.43 9.38
C VAL A 42 -18.01 -11.33 10.88
N LEU A 43 -16.91 -10.67 11.25
CA LEU A 43 -16.59 -10.40 12.66
C LEU A 43 -17.68 -9.55 13.31
N LEU A 44 -18.11 -8.45 12.70
CA LEU A 44 -19.20 -7.61 13.22
C LEU A 44 -20.50 -8.39 13.41
N ALA A 45 -20.89 -9.21 12.43
CA ALA A 45 -22.09 -10.04 12.51
C ALA A 45 -22.02 -11.03 13.68
N ARG A 46 -20.86 -11.61 13.94
CA ARG A 46 -20.64 -12.51 15.09
C ARG A 46 -20.74 -11.76 16.42
N LEU A 47 -20.14 -10.57 16.51
CA LEU A 47 -20.11 -9.78 17.75
C LEU A 47 -21.44 -9.09 18.09
N THR A 48 -22.30 -8.87 17.10
CA THR A 48 -23.60 -8.19 17.27
C THR A 48 -24.80 -9.15 17.33
N LYS A 49 -24.55 -10.46 17.32
CA LYS A 49 -25.58 -11.50 17.46
C LYS A 49 -26.37 -11.29 18.76
N GLN A 50 -27.69 -11.54 18.69
CA GLN A 50 -28.56 -11.59 19.87
C GLN A 50 -29.04 -13.03 20.16
N PRO A 51 -29.04 -13.48 21.43
CA PRO A 51 -28.55 -12.78 22.63
C PRO A 51 -27.02 -12.55 22.56
N ALA A 52 -26.50 -11.70 23.44
CA ALA A 52 -25.09 -11.29 23.42
C ALA A 52 -24.13 -12.50 23.34
N PRO A 53 -23.00 -12.39 22.61
CA PRO A 53 -22.09 -13.51 22.40
C PRO A 53 -21.58 -14.10 23.71
N ALA A 54 -21.51 -15.43 23.79
CA ALA A 54 -20.89 -16.10 24.92
C ALA A 54 -19.37 -15.99 24.85
N GLN A 55 -18.67 -16.29 25.96
CA GLN A 55 -17.21 -16.28 26.00
C GLN A 55 -16.58 -17.18 24.92
N GLU A 56 -17.19 -18.34 24.64
CA GLU A 56 -16.73 -19.26 23.58
C GLU A 56 -16.80 -18.63 22.18
N ASP A 57 -17.82 -17.80 21.92
CA ASP A 57 -17.97 -17.09 20.65
C ASP A 57 -16.90 -16.00 20.52
N LEU A 58 -16.56 -15.32 21.62
CA LEU A 58 -15.47 -14.33 21.67
C LEU A 58 -14.11 -15.00 21.45
N THR A 59 -13.86 -16.17 22.04
CA THR A 59 -12.65 -16.95 21.77
C THR A 59 -12.54 -17.34 20.30
N LYS A 60 -13.64 -17.75 19.65
CA LYS A 60 -13.64 -18.02 18.21
C LYS A 60 -13.41 -16.76 17.38
N ALA A 61 -13.96 -15.63 17.80
CA ALA A 61 -13.75 -14.33 17.15
C ALA A 61 -12.28 -13.86 17.26
N ALA A 62 -11.56 -14.25 18.31
CA ALA A 62 -10.14 -13.94 18.49
C ALA A 62 -9.28 -14.39 17.31
N HIS A 63 -9.58 -15.55 16.70
CA HIS A 63 -8.86 -16.05 15.53
C HIS A 63 -9.04 -15.15 14.30
N THR A 64 -10.20 -14.53 14.15
CA THR A 64 -10.47 -13.55 13.08
C THR A 64 -9.81 -12.20 13.38
N VAL A 65 -9.83 -11.78 14.64
CA VAL A 65 -9.13 -10.57 15.10
C VAL A 65 -7.63 -10.69 14.87
N GLN A 66 -7.04 -11.85 15.19
CA GLN A 66 -5.62 -12.13 14.95
C GLN A 66 -5.27 -11.97 13.47
N TRP A 67 -6.11 -12.51 12.56
CA TRP A 67 -5.89 -12.33 11.13
C TRP A 67 -5.99 -10.86 10.70
N LEU A 68 -7.04 -10.14 11.11
CA LEU A 68 -7.21 -8.71 10.79
C LEU A 68 -6.05 -7.87 11.30
N SER A 69 -5.59 -8.14 12.53
CA SER A 69 -4.41 -7.49 13.11
C SER A 69 -3.15 -7.66 12.25
N LYS A 70 -2.96 -8.83 11.62
CA LYS A 70 -1.85 -9.06 10.67
C LYS A 70 -1.98 -8.24 9.37
N GLN A 71 -3.20 -7.86 8.97
CA GLN A 71 -3.46 -7.06 7.76
C GLN A 71 -3.26 -5.56 7.96
N GLN A 72 -3.15 -5.09 9.21
CA GLN A 72 -2.99 -3.67 9.49
C GLN A 72 -1.62 -3.17 9.02
N ASN A 73 -1.59 -1.96 8.45
CA ASN A 73 -0.38 -1.30 7.99
C ASN A 73 0.36 -0.59 9.15
N PRO A 74 1.63 -0.16 8.95
CA PRO A 74 2.44 0.50 9.99
C PRO A 74 1.84 1.78 10.59
N THR A 75 0.85 2.35 9.92
CA THR A 75 0.17 3.59 10.32
C THR A 75 -1.21 3.34 10.93
N GLY A 76 -1.60 2.08 11.12
CA GLY A 76 -2.87 1.69 11.71
C GLY A 76 -4.05 1.60 10.73
N GLY A 77 -3.84 1.81 9.43
CA GLY A 77 -4.86 1.61 8.39
C GLY A 77 -4.79 0.22 7.76
N PHE A 78 -5.65 -0.04 6.77
CA PHE A 78 -5.67 -1.26 5.97
C PHE A 78 -5.33 -0.94 4.50
N SER A 79 -5.82 -1.73 3.54
CA SER A 79 -5.46 -1.65 2.13
C SER A 79 -6.20 -0.51 1.41
N SER A 80 -7.42 -0.17 1.86
CA SER A 80 -8.25 0.90 1.29
C SER A 80 -8.92 1.75 2.39
N THR A 81 -9.94 2.53 2.01
CA THR A 81 -10.73 3.34 2.96
C THR A 81 -11.85 2.52 3.62
N GLN A 82 -12.63 1.76 2.83
CA GLN A 82 -13.82 1.06 3.34
C GLN A 82 -13.45 -0.10 4.27
N ASP A 83 -12.49 -0.92 3.86
CA ASP A 83 -11.93 -1.98 4.67
C ASP A 83 -11.37 -1.44 6.00
N THR A 84 -10.68 -0.30 5.98
CA THR A 84 -10.16 0.36 7.18
C THR A 84 -11.28 0.75 8.13
N VAL A 85 -12.34 1.39 7.64
CA VAL A 85 -13.47 1.82 8.49
C VAL A 85 -14.14 0.62 9.15
N VAL A 86 -14.48 -0.40 8.37
CA VAL A 86 -15.21 -1.58 8.86
C VAL A 86 -14.33 -2.43 9.78
N ALA A 87 -13.05 -2.61 9.44
CA ALA A 87 -12.09 -3.34 10.28
C ALA A 87 -11.86 -2.67 11.62
N LEU A 88 -11.65 -1.35 11.64
CA LEU A 88 -11.49 -0.60 12.88
C LEU A 88 -12.75 -0.64 13.73
N GLN A 89 -13.94 -0.56 13.12
CA GLN A 89 -15.21 -0.73 13.84
C GLN A 89 -15.32 -2.13 14.47
N ALA A 90 -14.98 -3.18 13.72
CA ALA A 90 -15.02 -4.56 14.20
C ALA A 90 -14.05 -4.81 15.35
N LEU A 91 -12.80 -4.34 15.21
CA LEU A 91 -11.76 -4.46 16.22
C LEU A 91 -12.10 -3.65 17.48
N ALA A 92 -12.66 -2.46 17.33
CA ALA A 92 -13.10 -1.64 18.47
C ALA A 92 -14.24 -2.31 19.24
N LEU A 93 -15.24 -2.88 18.54
CA LEU A 93 -16.32 -3.62 19.17
C LEU A 93 -15.82 -4.87 19.90
N TYR A 94 -14.92 -5.63 19.28
CA TYR A 94 -14.28 -6.77 19.92
C TYR A 94 -13.55 -6.34 21.20
N GLY A 95 -12.72 -5.29 21.09
CA GLY A 95 -12.00 -4.72 22.21
C GLY A 95 -12.93 -4.30 23.35
N ALA A 96 -14.07 -3.68 23.05
CA ALA A 96 -15.06 -3.31 24.06
C ALA A 96 -15.68 -4.52 24.80
N LEU A 97 -15.86 -5.65 24.10
CA LEU A 97 -16.44 -6.88 24.67
C LEU A 97 -15.41 -7.71 25.46
N THR A 98 -14.13 -7.64 25.11
CA THR A 98 -13.06 -8.40 25.77
C THR A 98 -12.22 -7.60 26.75
N PHE A 99 -12.43 -6.29 26.84
CA PHE A 99 -11.63 -5.42 27.71
C PHE A 99 -11.81 -5.78 29.19
N SER A 100 -10.68 -6.04 29.87
CA SER A 100 -10.62 -6.18 31.32
C SER A 100 -9.86 -5.03 31.94
N LYS A 101 -10.42 -4.42 33.00
CA LYS A 101 -9.79 -3.32 33.74
C LYS A 101 -8.78 -3.81 34.78
N ASP A 102 -8.85 -5.09 35.14
CA ASP A 102 -8.10 -5.68 36.26
C ASP A 102 -6.82 -6.42 35.83
N SER A 103 -6.36 -6.21 34.59
CA SER A 103 -5.14 -6.86 34.09
C SER A 103 -3.92 -6.44 34.93
N THR A 104 -3.15 -7.41 35.41
CA THR A 104 -1.93 -7.19 36.20
C THR A 104 -0.75 -6.71 35.35
N GLY A 105 -0.90 -6.74 34.03
CA GLY A 105 0.08 -6.29 33.05
C GLY A 105 0.50 -7.43 32.12
N THR A 106 1.14 -7.08 31.03
CA THR A 106 1.61 -8.03 30.01
C THR A 106 3.08 -7.78 29.72
N GLY A 107 3.90 -8.79 29.98
CA GLY A 107 5.30 -8.82 29.61
C GLY A 107 5.43 -9.33 28.18
N VAL A 108 6.20 -8.62 27.35
CA VAL A 108 6.53 -9.06 25.99
C VAL A 108 8.05 -9.09 25.86
N ALA A 109 8.61 -10.28 25.63
CA ALA A 109 10.04 -10.46 25.41
C ALA A 109 10.31 -10.72 23.93
N LEU A 110 11.16 -9.87 23.34
CA LEU A 110 11.71 -10.06 22.00
C LEU A 110 13.07 -10.72 22.13
N ALA A 111 13.24 -11.88 21.52
CA ALA A 111 14.48 -12.65 21.52
C ALA A 111 14.98 -12.95 20.10
N SER A 112 16.26 -13.26 19.99
CA SER A 112 16.85 -13.88 18.79
C SER A 112 17.70 -15.06 19.26
N GLY A 113 17.19 -16.27 19.04
CA GLY A 113 17.70 -17.47 19.71
C GLY A 113 17.61 -17.33 21.24
N GLU A 114 18.69 -17.62 21.95
CA GLU A 114 18.75 -17.51 23.42
C GLU A 114 18.94 -16.07 23.93
N ASN A 115 19.22 -15.12 23.05
CA ASN A 115 19.51 -13.74 23.44
C ASN A 115 18.23 -12.90 23.50
N VAL A 116 17.81 -12.49 24.70
CA VAL A 116 16.74 -11.52 24.89
C VAL A 116 17.25 -10.13 24.46
N LEU A 117 16.65 -9.60 23.40
CA LEU A 117 17.01 -8.29 22.84
C LEU A 117 16.33 -7.16 23.61
N LYS A 118 15.05 -7.35 23.93
CA LYS A 118 14.26 -6.35 24.64
C LYS A 118 13.10 -6.99 25.39
N GLN A 119 12.84 -6.50 26.58
CA GLN A 119 11.61 -6.78 27.31
C GLN A 119 10.75 -5.51 27.38
N PHE A 120 9.50 -5.64 27.01
CA PHE A 120 8.46 -4.63 27.12
C PHE A 120 7.52 -5.01 28.25
N GLN A 121 7.01 -4.01 28.94
CA GLN A 121 5.97 -4.17 29.96
C GLN A 121 4.80 -3.27 29.57
N VAL A 122 3.63 -3.87 29.42
CA VAL A 122 2.41 -3.20 29.00
C VAL A 122 1.39 -3.29 30.13
N ASP A 123 0.97 -2.14 30.65
CA ASP A 123 -0.01 -2.02 31.73
C ASP A 123 -1.05 -0.94 31.42
N SER A 124 -2.01 -0.73 32.33
CA SER A 124 -3.09 0.23 32.14
C SER A 124 -2.63 1.68 31.95
N THR A 125 -1.43 2.04 32.43
CA THR A 125 -0.85 3.38 32.37
C THR A 125 -0.13 3.64 31.05
N ASN A 126 0.43 2.61 30.42
CA ASN A 126 1.25 2.74 29.22
C ASN A 126 0.71 2.00 27.98
N ARG A 127 -0.46 1.35 28.05
CA ARG A 127 -1.08 0.60 26.94
C ARG A 127 -1.30 1.38 25.64
N LEU A 128 -1.32 2.72 25.69
CA LEU A 128 -1.43 3.58 24.50
C LEU A 128 -0.07 4.11 24.02
N LEU A 129 1.00 3.83 24.76
CA LEU A 129 2.35 4.24 24.41
C LEU A 129 2.95 3.22 23.44
N LEU A 130 3.30 3.68 22.24
CA LEU A 130 4.04 2.87 21.30
C LEU A 130 5.46 2.62 21.83
N GLN A 131 5.82 1.34 21.97
CA GLN A 131 7.16 0.91 22.35
C GLN A 131 7.80 0.19 21.16
N CYS A 132 8.99 0.64 20.74
CA CYS A 132 9.69 0.12 19.56
C CYS A 132 11.08 -0.39 19.89
N GLN A 133 11.54 -1.41 19.16
CA GLN A 133 12.91 -1.89 19.16
C GLN A 133 13.37 -2.09 17.71
N ALA A 134 14.49 -1.47 17.34
CA ALA A 134 15.14 -1.76 16.07
C ALA A 134 15.77 -3.15 16.11
N LEU A 135 15.53 -3.95 15.08
CA LEU A 135 16.14 -5.27 14.96
C LEU A 135 17.60 -5.13 14.55
N PRO A 136 18.55 -5.81 15.22
CA PRO A 136 19.98 -5.61 15.00
C PRO A 136 20.45 -6.13 13.63
N LYS A 137 19.77 -7.13 13.07
CA LYS A 137 20.11 -7.73 11.77
C LYS A 137 18.85 -8.02 10.95
N VAL A 138 18.90 -7.73 9.67
CA VAL A 138 17.82 -8.05 8.72
C VAL A 138 18.45 -8.68 7.46
N PRO A 139 18.06 -9.91 7.07
CA PRO A 139 17.10 -10.80 7.73
C PRO A 139 17.68 -11.51 8.97
N GLY A 140 16.80 -11.99 9.85
CA GLY A 140 17.14 -12.77 11.03
C GLY A 140 15.90 -13.39 11.68
N ASP A 141 16.13 -14.40 12.52
CA ASP A 141 15.08 -15.12 13.24
C ASP A 141 14.85 -14.47 14.61
N TYR A 142 13.60 -14.12 14.87
CA TYR A 142 13.17 -13.41 16.06
C TYR A 142 11.90 -14.03 16.62
N ASP A 143 11.89 -14.22 17.95
CA ASP A 143 10.76 -14.78 18.67
C ASP A 143 10.16 -13.75 19.61
N ILE A 144 8.84 -13.71 19.68
CA ILE A 144 8.08 -12.88 20.62
C ILE A 144 7.40 -13.79 21.62
N GLN A 145 7.81 -13.68 22.88
CA GLN A 145 7.20 -14.40 24.00
C GLN A 145 6.35 -13.45 24.83
N VAL A 146 5.12 -13.85 25.14
CA VAL A 146 4.16 -13.05 25.90
C VAL A 146 3.84 -13.74 27.20
N THR A 147 3.86 -13.00 28.30
CA THR A 147 3.51 -13.46 29.66
C THR A 147 2.54 -12.50 30.32
N GLY A 148 1.67 -13.01 31.19
CA GLY A 148 0.66 -12.22 31.91
C GLY A 148 -0.77 -12.55 31.46
N ASP A 149 -1.70 -11.69 31.87
CA ASP A 149 -3.15 -11.89 31.74
C ASP A 149 -3.82 -10.91 30.75
N GLY A 150 -3.04 -10.04 30.11
CA GLY A 150 -3.51 -9.07 29.13
C GLY A 150 -3.16 -9.43 27.68
N CYS A 151 -3.66 -8.62 26.75
CA CYS A 151 -3.38 -8.74 25.32
C CYS A 151 -2.37 -7.68 24.89
N ALA A 152 -1.37 -8.07 24.10
CA ALA A 152 -0.43 -7.16 23.47
C ALA A 152 -0.53 -7.26 21.93
N TYR A 153 -0.50 -6.10 21.26
CA TYR A 153 -0.39 -6.03 19.82
C TYR A 153 1.08 -5.76 19.44
N SER A 154 1.64 -6.63 18.60
CA SER A 154 3.01 -6.49 18.09
C SER A 154 2.99 -6.47 16.57
N GLN A 155 3.78 -5.58 15.99
CA GLN A 155 3.87 -5.41 14.53
C GLN A 155 5.33 -5.20 14.13
N THR A 156 5.76 -5.95 13.12
CA THR A 156 7.10 -5.83 12.54
C THR A 156 7.02 -5.05 11.23
N ILE A 157 7.91 -4.08 11.06
CA ILE A 157 7.94 -3.20 9.89
C ILE A 157 9.28 -3.36 9.18
N LEU A 158 9.25 -3.94 7.98
CA LEU A 158 10.40 -4.06 7.09
C LEU A 158 10.21 -3.12 5.89
N ARG A 159 11.23 -2.31 5.58
CA ARG A 159 11.25 -1.42 4.41
C ARG A 159 12.54 -1.63 3.64
N TYR A 160 12.42 -1.94 2.35
CA TYR A 160 13.52 -2.14 1.43
C TYR A 160 13.09 -1.75 0.01
N ASN A 161 14.07 -1.48 -0.85
CA ASN A 161 13.81 -1.17 -2.26
C ASN A 161 13.91 -2.47 -3.07
N VAL A 162 12.95 -2.69 -3.96
CA VAL A 162 12.97 -3.76 -4.96
C VAL A 162 12.96 -3.14 -6.35
N GLN A 163 13.54 -3.84 -7.31
CA GLN A 163 13.37 -3.48 -8.70
C GLN A 163 11.94 -3.87 -9.12
N PRO A 164 11.15 -2.98 -9.75
CA PRO A 164 9.80 -3.32 -10.18
C PRO A 164 9.83 -4.48 -11.19
N HIS A 165 9.08 -5.54 -10.91
CA HIS A 165 8.85 -6.62 -11.87
C HIS A 165 7.64 -6.26 -12.72
N GLN A 166 7.79 -6.27 -14.05
CA GLN A 166 6.74 -5.84 -14.98
C GLN A 166 6.10 -6.97 -15.78
N ASP A 167 6.66 -8.18 -15.71
CA ASP A 167 6.37 -9.24 -16.68
C ASP A 167 4.92 -9.76 -16.66
N ASP A 168 4.12 -9.44 -15.63
CA ASP A 168 2.70 -9.80 -15.50
C ASP A 168 1.81 -8.65 -14.99
N ALA A 169 2.19 -7.39 -15.23
CA ALA A 169 1.42 -6.25 -14.73
C ALA A 169 0.00 -6.20 -15.34
N PRO A 170 -1.07 -6.08 -14.53
CA PRO A 170 -2.45 -6.02 -15.01
C PRO A 170 -2.83 -4.68 -15.66
N PHE A 171 -1.86 -3.79 -15.82
CA PHE A 171 -1.98 -2.54 -16.56
C PHE A 171 -0.85 -2.44 -17.59
N ALA A 172 -1.19 -2.12 -18.83
CA ALA A 172 -0.21 -1.65 -19.80
C ALA A 172 -0.09 -0.12 -19.64
N LEU A 173 1.08 0.31 -19.18
CA LEU A 173 1.42 1.71 -18.90
C LEU A 173 2.56 2.13 -19.81
N ASP A 174 2.33 3.17 -20.61
CA ASP A 174 3.32 3.80 -21.46
C ASP A 174 3.43 5.29 -21.09
N VAL A 175 4.65 5.78 -20.91
CA VAL A 175 4.93 7.14 -20.47
C VAL A 175 6.06 7.71 -21.29
N HIS A 176 5.81 8.83 -21.94
CA HIS A 176 6.80 9.52 -22.76
C HIS A 176 6.64 11.03 -22.64
N THR A 177 7.70 11.76 -22.98
CA THR A 177 7.70 13.22 -23.01
C THR A 177 7.40 13.73 -24.41
N VAL A 178 6.79 14.91 -24.48
CA VAL A 178 6.56 15.63 -25.73
C VAL A 178 7.22 17.01 -25.60
N PRO A 179 8.32 17.26 -26.33
CA PRO A 179 9.01 16.35 -27.27
C PRO A 179 9.76 15.20 -26.57
N GLU A 180 10.02 14.11 -27.29
CA GLU A 180 10.77 12.94 -26.76
C GLU A 180 12.27 13.25 -26.59
N THR A 181 12.81 14.06 -27.50
CA THR A 181 14.20 14.50 -27.51
C THR A 181 14.29 16.00 -27.25
N CYS A 182 15.46 16.47 -26.85
CA CYS A 182 15.75 17.88 -26.64
C CYS A 182 15.74 18.70 -27.95
N THR A 183 14.55 18.94 -28.50
CA THR A 183 14.37 19.75 -29.71
C THR A 183 13.90 21.15 -29.33
N GLY A 184 14.79 22.12 -29.49
CA GLY A 184 14.52 23.53 -29.23
C GLY A 184 14.83 23.98 -27.79
N PRO A 185 14.99 25.30 -27.57
CA PRO A 185 15.42 25.84 -26.28
C PRO A 185 14.39 25.65 -25.16
N GLU A 186 13.11 25.52 -25.49
CA GLU A 186 12.03 25.37 -24.51
C GLU A 186 12.01 23.98 -23.85
N ALA A 187 12.52 22.94 -24.51
CA ALA A 187 12.50 21.56 -24.01
C ALA A 187 13.32 21.38 -22.72
N HIS A 188 14.30 22.25 -22.46
CA HIS A 188 15.06 22.28 -21.20
C HIS A 188 14.26 22.87 -20.03
N GLN A 189 13.26 23.69 -20.32
CA GLN A 189 12.53 24.46 -19.33
C GLN A 189 11.13 23.91 -19.10
N THR A 190 10.45 23.46 -20.15
CA THR A 190 9.09 22.92 -20.09
C THR A 190 8.90 21.82 -21.11
N PHE A 191 8.12 20.80 -20.76
CA PHE A 191 7.68 19.75 -21.68
C PHE A 191 6.34 19.18 -21.21
N ASP A 192 5.61 18.55 -22.12
CA ASP A 192 4.37 17.86 -21.77
C ASP A 192 4.68 16.38 -21.48
N LEU A 193 4.16 15.85 -20.40
CA LEU A 193 4.26 14.44 -20.04
C LEU A 193 2.99 13.74 -20.55
N ALA A 194 3.14 12.76 -21.43
CA ALA A 194 2.06 11.97 -21.99
C ALA A 194 2.03 10.58 -21.34
N ILE A 195 0.85 10.16 -20.89
CA ILE A 195 0.63 8.93 -20.14
C ILE A 195 -0.50 8.17 -20.82
N ASN A 196 -0.21 6.95 -21.26
CA ASN A 196 -1.15 6.03 -21.85
C ASN A 196 -1.35 4.84 -20.90
N VAL A 197 -2.60 4.53 -20.58
CA VAL A 197 -2.93 3.40 -19.70
C VAL A 197 -4.06 2.56 -20.27
N SER A 198 -3.96 1.25 -20.14
CA SER A 198 -5.05 0.30 -20.39
C SER A 198 -4.99 -0.85 -19.40
N TYR A 199 -6.12 -1.48 -19.13
CA TYR A 199 -6.23 -2.61 -18.22
C TYR A 199 -6.11 -3.92 -18.99
N THR A 200 -5.11 -4.72 -18.61
CA THR A 200 -4.76 -6.02 -19.20
C THR A 200 -4.92 -7.17 -18.20
N GLY A 201 -5.46 -6.89 -17.01
CA GLY A 201 -5.69 -7.88 -15.97
C GLY A 201 -6.80 -8.88 -16.28
N LYS A 202 -7.08 -9.76 -15.32
CA LYS A 202 -8.03 -10.88 -15.47
C LYS A 202 -9.50 -10.45 -15.58
N ARG A 203 -9.83 -9.22 -15.18
CA ARG A 203 -11.20 -8.69 -15.16
C ARG A 203 -11.51 -7.98 -16.49
N PRO A 204 -12.79 -7.88 -16.91
CA PRO A 204 -13.14 -7.12 -18.12
C PRO A 204 -12.86 -5.61 -17.99
N VAL A 205 -12.80 -5.10 -16.76
CA VAL A 205 -12.53 -3.70 -16.42
C VAL A 205 -11.93 -3.63 -15.02
N SER A 206 -11.08 -2.64 -14.76
CA SER A 206 -10.55 -2.37 -13.42
C SER A 206 -11.60 -1.77 -12.48
N ASN A 207 -11.29 -1.67 -11.19
CA ASN A 207 -12.00 -0.73 -10.31
C ASN A 207 -11.48 0.70 -10.53
N MET A 208 -11.67 1.58 -9.54
CA MET A 208 -11.00 2.88 -9.48
C MET A 208 -9.48 2.71 -9.55
N VAL A 209 -8.83 3.52 -10.39
CA VAL A 209 -7.37 3.48 -10.61
C VAL A 209 -6.77 4.82 -10.24
N ILE A 210 -5.61 4.79 -9.59
CA ILE A 210 -4.81 5.98 -9.35
C ILE A 210 -3.55 5.89 -10.23
N ILE A 211 -3.29 6.95 -10.98
CA ILE A 211 -1.98 7.18 -11.60
C ILE A 211 -1.21 8.15 -10.71
N ASP A 212 -0.16 7.67 -10.06
CA ASP A 212 0.79 8.45 -9.29
C ASP A 212 2.01 8.76 -10.16
N VAL A 213 2.15 10.04 -10.51
CA VAL A 213 3.26 10.53 -11.31
C VAL A 213 4.25 11.25 -10.39
N LYS A 214 5.40 10.64 -10.15
CA LYS A 214 6.51 11.30 -9.45
C LYS A 214 7.25 12.23 -10.42
N MET A 215 7.51 13.46 -10.00
CA MET A 215 8.30 14.41 -10.78
C MET A 215 9.80 14.10 -10.71
N LEU A 216 10.51 14.47 -11.78
CA LEU A 216 11.98 14.53 -11.79
C LEU A 216 12.47 15.58 -10.78
N SER A 217 13.65 15.35 -10.21
CA SER A 217 14.30 16.32 -9.31
C SER A 217 14.44 17.68 -9.99
N GLY A 218 13.95 18.74 -9.34
CA GLY A 218 14.00 20.10 -9.87
C GLY A 218 12.89 20.46 -10.86
N PHE A 219 11.95 19.56 -11.13
CA PHE A 219 10.78 19.81 -11.96
C PHE A 219 9.50 19.81 -11.13
N ILE A 220 8.55 20.65 -11.51
CA ILE A 220 7.23 20.77 -10.88
C ILE A 220 6.12 20.71 -11.94
N PRO A 221 4.93 20.19 -11.59
CA PRO A 221 3.81 20.14 -12.51
C PRO A 221 3.15 21.52 -12.65
N VAL A 222 2.84 21.92 -13.89
CA VAL A 222 2.07 23.13 -14.16
C VAL A 222 0.61 22.89 -13.81
N LYS A 223 0.23 23.24 -12.58
CA LYS A 223 -1.10 22.95 -11.98
C LYS A 223 -2.32 23.26 -12.87
N PRO A 224 -2.38 24.38 -13.62
CA PRO A 224 -3.49 24.64 -14.55
C PRO A 224 -3.65 23.58 -15.66
N SER A 225 -2.55 23.03 -16.16
CA SER A 225 -2.58 22.00 -17.22
C SER A 225 -3.19 20.70 -16.68
N VAL A 226 -2.81 20.28 -15.47
CA VAL A 226 -3.37 19.10 -14.78
C VAL A 226 -4.87 19.27 -14.54
N LYS A 227 -5.30 20.44 -14.05
CA LYS A 227 -6.72 20.71 -13.78
C LYS A 227 -7.60 20.71 -15.03
N THR A 228 -7.02 20.88 -16.22
CA THR A 228 -7.75 20.74 -17.49
C THR A 228 -8.23 19.30 -17.71
N LEU A 229 -7.48 18.29 -17.24
CA LEU A 229 -7.87 16.88 -17.33
C LEU A 229 -9.17 16.58 -16.55
N GLU A 230 -9.33 17.24 -15.40
CA GLU A 230 -10.53 17.15 -14.56
C GLU A 230 -11.72 17.84 -15.24
N ARG A 231 -11.52 19.05 -15.80
CA ARG A 231 -12.57 19.80 -16.52
C ARG A 231 -13.03 19.11 -17.81
N ALA A 232 -12.14 18.40 -18.49
CA ALA A 232 -12.45 17.63 -19.68
C ALA A 232 -13.16 16.30 -19.36
N ASN A 233 -13.50 16.02 -18.09
CA ASN A 233 -14.07 14.77 -17.61
C ASN A 233 -13.25 13.52 -17.96
N LYS A 234 -11.95 13.69 -18.24
CA LYS A 234 -11.03 12.57 -18.47
C LYS A 234 -10.59 11.93 -17.15
N VAL A 235 -10.53 12.72 -16.09
CA VAL A 235 -10.09 12.33 -14.74
C VAL A 235 -11.14 12.81 -13.74
N LYS A 236 -11.51 12.00 -12.76
CA LYS A 236 -12.54 12.37 -11.76
C LYS A 236 -12.05 13.41 -10.77
N ARG A 237 -10.78 13.32 -10.39
CA ARG A 237 -10.13 14.22 -9.42
C ARG A 237 -8.64 14.25 -9.68
N THR A 238 -8.03 15.40 -9.43
CA THR A 238 -6.58 15.57 -9.47
C THR A 238 -6.06 16.14 -8.15
N GLU A 239 -4.99 15.54 -7.62
CA GLU A 239 -4.22 16.07 -6.49
C GLU A 239 -2.81 16.39 -6.96
N VAL A 240 -2.37 17.61 -6.68
CA VAL A 240 -1.11 18.14 -7.20
C VAL A 240 -0.28 18.66 -6.03
N SER A 241 0.88 18.07 -5.86
CA SER A 241 1.96 18.55 -5.00
C SER A 241 3.17 18.95 -5.86
N THR A 242 4.24 19.47 -5.25
CA THR A 242 5.45 19.83 -6.00
C THR A 242 6.10 18.62 -6.66
N ASN A 243 6.05 17.46 -5.99
CA ASN A 243 6.80 16.27 -6.40
C ASN A 243 5.92 15.15 -6.96
N HIS A 244 4.60 15.23 -6.79
CA HIS A 244 3.66 14.20 -7.20
C HIS A 244 2.39 14.80 -7.81
N VAL A 245 1.90 14.15 -8.86
CA VAL A 245 0.54 14.36 -9.41
C VAL A 245 -0.22 13.04 -9.29
N LEU A 246 -1.36 13.06 -8.61
CA LEU A 246 -2.29 11.92 -8.53
C LEU A 246 -3.49 12.17 -9.43
N LEU A 247 -3.74 11.26 -10.38
CA LEU A 247 -4.91 11.25 -11.24
C LEU A 247 -5.86 10.13 -10.81
N TYR A 248 -7.08 10.48 -10.40
CA TYR A 248 -8.09 9.52 -9.97
C TYR A 248 -9.02 9.18 -11.15
N LEU A 249 -8.96 7.94 -11.61
CA LEU A 249 -9.78 7.41 -12.70
C LEU A 249 -10.88 6.52 -12.12
N GLU A 250 -12.11 6.68 -12.60
CA GLU A 250 -13.25 5.86 -12.16
C GLU A 250 -13.05 4.38 -12.49
N LYS A 251 -12.52 4.10 -13.67
CA LYS A 251 -12.18 2.76 -14.16
C LYS A 251 -11.27 2.84 -15.38
N VAL A 252 -10.57 1.75 -15.66
CA VAL A 252 -9.74 1.56 -16.86
C VAL A 252 -10.17 0.28 -17.56
N THR A 253 -10.46 0.41 -18.85
CA THR A 253 -10.80 -0.72 -19.74
C THR A 253 -9.57 -1.18 -20.51
N ASN A 254 -9.71 -2.22 -21.33
CA ASN A 254 -8.69 -2.63 -22.29
C ASN A 254 -8.40 -1.56 -23.37
N ALA A 255 -9.31 -0.63 -23.62
CA ALA A 255 -9.05 0.52 -24.48
C ALA A 255 -8.07 1.51 -23.82
N THR A 256 -7.04 1.92 -24.56
CA THR A 256 -6.04 2.89 -24.11
C THR A 256 -6.66 4.26 -23.84
N GLN A 257 -6.41 4.78 -22.64
CA GLN A 257 -6.75 6.14 -22.24
C GLN A 257 -5.47 6.98 -22.14
N SER A 258 -5.51 8.17 -22.74
CA SER A 258 -4.36 9.07 -22.83
C SER A 258 -4.58 10.35 -22.04
N PHE A 259 -3.60 10.67 -21.20
CA PHE A 259 -3.54 11.88 -20.39
C PHE A 259 -2.27 12.65 -20.72
N SER A 260 -2.34 13.97 -20.67
CA SER A 260 -1.16 14.81 -20.84
C SER A 260 -1.27 16.07 -20.02
N PHE A 261 -0.16 16.46 -19.39
CA PHE A 261 -0.05 17.71 -18.67
C PHE A 261 1.38 18.24 -18.72
N ARG A 262 1.53 19.54 -18.48
CA ARG A 262 2.81 20.24 -18.60
C ARG A 262 3.61 20.17 -17.31
N VAL A 263 4.92 19.99 -17.47
CA VAL A 263 5.93 20.02 -16.42
C VAL A 263 6.90 21.16 -16.72
N GLU A 264 7.33 21.88 -15.69
CA GLU A 264 8.31 22.97 -15.80
C GLU A 264 9.48 22.77 -14.84
N ARG A 265 10.66 23.26 -15.23
CA ARG A 265 11.86 23.22 -14.41
C ARG A 265 11.88 24.40 -13.44
N ASP A 266 11.87 24.08 -12.16
CA ASP A 266 11.99 25.04 -11.06
C ASP A 266 13.45 25.24 -10.66
N ILE A 267 14.19 24.14 -10.49
CA ILE A 267 15.59 24.14 -10.06
C ILE A 267 16.43 23.36 -11.08
N PRO A 268 17.55 23.91 -11.58
CA PRO A 268 18.48 23.15 -12.42
C PRO A 268 19.17 22.05 -11.61
N VAL A 269 19.15 20.83 -12.13
CA VAL A 269 19.77 19.64 -11.52
C VAL A 269 20.58 18.91 -12.58
N GLU A 270 21.83 18.57 -12.24
CA GLU A 270 22.71 17.76 -13.07
C GLU A 270 22.57 16.26 -12.73
N GLY A 271 22.88 15.37 -13.68
CA GLY A 271 22.83 13.92 -13.45
C GLY A 271 21.42 13.40 -13.14
N LEU A 272 20.40 13.92 -13.83
CA LEU A 272 19.00 13.53 -13.66
C LEU A 272 18.83 12.02 -13.80
N LYS A 273 18.19 11.41 -12.80
CA LYS A 273 17.75 10.02 -12.85
C LYS A 273 16.30 9.94 -13.35
N PRO A 274 15.90 8.83 -13.99
CA PRO A 274 14.52 8.61 -14.37
C PRO A 274 13.57 8.77 -13.18
N ALA A 275 12.39 9.34 -13.42
CA ALA A 275 11.32 9.39 -12.45
C ALA A 275 10.26 8.33 -12.78
N VAL A 276 9.49 7.95 -11.76
CA VAL A 276 8.62 6.79 -11.79
C VAL A 276 7.16 7.23 -11.92
N VAL A 277 6.41 6.61 -12.82
CA VAL A 277 4.96 6.67 -12.87
C VAL A 277 4.39 5.31 -12.47
N LYS A 278 3.44 5.31 -11.54
CA LYS A 278 2.77 4.10 -11.07
C LYS A 278 1.27 4.19 -11.34
N ALA A 279 0.71 3.21 -12.03
CA ALA A 279 -0.74 3.03 -12.14
C ALA A 279 -1.15 1.84 -11.28
N TYR A 280 -2.15 1.98 -10.42
CA TYR A 280 -2.59 0.89 -9.54
C TYR A 280 -4.10 0.92 -9.27
N ASP A 281 -4.69 -0.26 -9.08
CA ASP A 281 -6.07 -0.40 -8.62
C ASP A 281 -6.17 0.01 -7.15
N TYR A 282 -7.17 0.83 -6.82
CA TYR A 282 -7.31 1.38 -5.48
C TYR A 282 -7.73 0.35 -4.43
N TYR A 283 -8.34 -0.77 -4.84
CA TYR A 283 -8.84 -1.81 -3.92
C TYR A 283 -8.00 -3.09 -3.99
N GLU A 284 -7.41 -3.39 -5.15
CA GLU A 284 -6.51 -4.52 -5.37
C GLU A 284 -5.06 -4.01 -5.42
N THR A 285 -4.42 -3.81 -4.26
CA THR A 285 -3.11 -3.12 -4.18
C THR A 285 -1.95 -3.84 -4.86
N ASP A 286 -2.11 -5.13 -5.14
CA ASP A 286 -1.15 -5.95 -5.87
C ASP A 286 -1.30 -5.80 -7.39
N GLU A 287 -2.41 -5.22 -7.86
CA GLU A 287 -2.62 -4.90 -9.27
C GLU A 287 -2.04 -3.51 -9.58
N TYR A 288 -0.81 -3.49 -10.08
CA TYR A 288 -0.15 -2.25 -10.48
C TYR A 288 0.80 -2.44 -11.66
N ALA A 289 1.10 -1.33 -12.34
CA ALA A 289 2.20 -1.19 -13.29
C ALA A 289 3.05 0.01 -12.93
N VAL A 290 4.33 -0.08 -13.25
CA VAL A 290 5.30 0.99 -13.05
C VAL A 290 5.95 1.28 -14.40
N MET A 291 6.27 2.53 -14.70
CA MET A 291 7.06 2.90 -15.87
C MET A 291 7.95 4.07 -15.50
N ASP A 292 9.21 4.03 -15.94
CA ASP A 292 10.14 5.11 -15.76
C ASP A 292 10.07 6.08 -16.95
N TYR A 293 10.25 7.36 -16.69
CA TYR A 293 10.38 8.36 -17.74
C TYR A 293 11.58 9.27 -17.46
N ASN A 294 12.14 9.79 -18.55
CA ASN A 294 13.32 10.63 -18.56
C ASN A 294 12.95 12.04 -19.03
N ALA A 295 13.74 13.05 -18.62
CA ALA A 295 13.62 14.37 -19.23
C ALA A 295 14.04 14.29 -20.71
N PRO A 296 13.45 15.11 -21.61
CA PRO A 296 13.82 15.12 -23.02
C PRO A 296 15.32 15.34 -23.27
N CYS A 297 15.99 16.04 -22.35
CA CYS A 297 17.40 16.45 -22.45
C CYS A 297 18.35 15.63 -21.56
N SER A 298 17.94 14.45 -21.09
CA SER A 298 18.78 13.58 -20.24
C SER A 298 19.61 12.54 -21.02
N SER A 299 19.33 12.36 -22.31
CA SER A 299 19.93 11.33 -23.17
C SER A 299 21.27 11.72 -23.81
N ASP A 300 21.72 12.98 -23.65
CA ASP A 300 22.92 13.50 -24.34
C ASP A 300 24.26 13.24 -23.61
N GLU A 301 24.25 12.74 -22.37
CA GLU A 301 25.50 12.56 -21.60
C GLU A 301 26.21 11.21 -21.79
N ILE A 302 25.59 10.20 -22.43
CA ILE A 302 26.19 8.84 -22.53
C ILE A 302 27.20 8.71 -23.70
N LYS A 303 27.30 9.67 -24.62
CA LYS A 303 28.12 9.51 -25.83
C LYS A 303 29.59 9.97 -25.75
N ASN A 304 30.06 10.59 -24.66
CA ASN A 304 31.42 11.16 -24.59
C ASN A 304 32.33 10.59 -23.49
N GLY A 305 32.12 9.33 -23.08
CA GLY A 305 32.93 8.67 -22.06
C GLY A 305 33.60 7.38 -22.54
N ASN A 306 34.38 7.43 -23.62
CA ASN A 306 35.39 6.41 -23.95
C ASN A 306 36.52 7.05 -24.77
N ALA A 307 37.59 7.43 -24.08
CA ALA A 307 38.94 7.57 -24.62
C ALA A 307 39.93 7.20 -23.53
#